data_AF-A0A7Y8SVM0-F1
#
_entry.id   AF-A0A7Y8SVM0-F1
#
_cell.length_a   1.000
_cell.length_b   1.000
_cell.length_c   1.000
_cell.angle_alpha   90.00
_cell.angle_beta   90.00
_cell.angle_gamma   90.00
#
_symmetry.space_group_name_H-M   'P 1'
#
loop_
_entity.id
_entity.type
_entity.pdbx_description
1 polymer ?
#
loop_
_entity_poly.entity_id
_entity_poly.type
_entity_poly.pdbx_seq_one_letter_code
_entity_poly.pdbx_strand_id
1 'polypeptide(L)'
;VLSVVAVKLAVMPLIVFGLIAATGQGSAGDGLSEQQRAAIIEAGMPAMTTSVLLADRFHLDTETVALLLGWSTLLFALLLPGWVWLFS
;
A
#
# COMPACT_ATOMS: atom_id res chain seq x y z
N VAL A 1 -1.65 -13.71 -8.07
CA VAL A 1 -1.33 -12.29 -8.35
C VAL A 1 -2.36 -11.34 -7.74
N LEU A 2 -3.62 -11.33 -8.18
CA LEU A 2 -4.62 -10.36 -7.71
C LEU A 2 -4.88 -10.38 -6.19
N SER A 3 -4.86 -11.57 -5.55
CA SER A 3 -4.96 -11.69 -4.09
C SER A 3 -3.82 -10.97 -3.36
N VAL A 4 -2.59 -11.05 -3.88
CA VAL A 4 -1.43 -10.33 -3.31
C VAL A 4 -1.56 -8.83 -3.55
N VAL A 5 -2.04 -8.41 -4.72
CA VAL A 5 -2.34 -7.01 -5.02
C VAL A 5 -3.39 -6.46 -4.06
N ALA A 6 -4.46 -7.20 -3.80
CA ALA A 6 -5.47 -6.81 -2.81
C ALA A 6 -4.88 -6.65 -1.41
N VAL A 7 -4.02 -7.58 -0.97
CA VAL A 7 -3.33 -7.46 0.32
C VAL A 7 -2.45 -6.21 0.35
N LYS A 8 -1.65 -5.96 -0.69
CA LYS A 8 -0.75 -4.79 -0.72
C LYS A 8 -1.50 -3.46 -0.80
N LEU A 9 -2.53 -3.35 -1.63
CA LEU A 9 -3.24 -2.09 -1.84
C LEU A 9 -4.31 -1.80 -0.79
N ALA A 10 -4.86 -2.83 -0.15
CA ALA A 10 -5.95 -2.69 0.82
C ALA A 10 -5.53 -3.03 2.26
N VAL A 11 -4.88 -4.18 2.47
CA VAL A 11 -4.59 -4.66 3.82
C VAL A 11 -3.41 -3.90 4.44
N MET A 12 -2.34 -3.63 3.69
CA MET A 12 -1.20 -2.87 4.21
C MET A 12 -1.55 -1.47 4.76
N PRO A 13 -2.28 -0.59 4.05
CA PRO A 13 -2.67 0.70 4.61
C PRO A 13 -3.56 0.56 5.84
N LEU A 14 -4.45 -0.44 5.89
CA LEU A 14 -5.25 -0.73 7.09
C LEU A 14 -4.41 -1.22 8.27
N ILE A 15 -3.37 -2.01 8.03
CA ILE A 15 -2.42 -2.42 9.06
C ILE A 15 -1.72 -1.18 9.63
N VAL A 16 -1.21 -0.29 8.77
CA VAL A 16 -0.53 0.93 9.23
C VAL A 16 -1.48 1.83 10.02
N PHE A 17 -2.71 2.03 9.54
CA PHE A 17 -3.74 2.74 10.29
C PHE A 17 -4.03 2.09 11.64
N GLY A 18 -4.21 0.77 11.68
CA GLY A 18 -4.47 0.02 12.92
C GLY A 18 -3.33 0.13 13.92
N LEU A 19 -2.07 0.14 13.45
CA LEU A 19 -0.90 0.35 14.30
C LEU A 19 -0.86 1.77 14.86
N ILE A 20 -1.16 2.79 14.06
CA ILE A 20 -1.27 4.17 14.52
C ILE A 20 -2.35 4.27 15.61
N ALA A 21 -3.54 3.74 15.33
CA ALA A 21 -4.67 3.75 16.26
C ALA A 21 -4.36 2.99 17.57
N ALA A 22 -3.64 1.87 17.51
CA ALA A 22 -3.24 1.08 18.68
C ALA A 22 -2.29 1.82 19.61
N THR A 23 -1.53 2.80 19.12
CA THR A 23 -0.68 3.65 19.97
C THR A 23 -1.45 4.76 20.70
N GLY A 24 -2.78 4.83 20.53
CA GLY A 24 -3.62 5.91 21.05
C GLY A 24 -3.52 7.20 20.23
N GLN A 25 -2.67 7.22 19.20
CA GLN A 25 -2.55 8.34 18.27
C GLN A 25 -3.67 8.23 17.21
N GLY A 26 -4.31 9.35 16.89
CA GLY A 26 -5.36 9.40 15.85
C GLY A 26 -6.77 8.94 16.29
N SER A 27 -6.95 8.43 17.52
CA SER A 27 -8.26 7.96 18.02
C SER A 27 -8.95 8.86 19.05
N ALA A 28 -8.38 10.02 19.41
CA ALA A 28 -8.98 10.94 20.38
C ALA A 28 -8.77 12.40 19.99
N GLY A 29 -9.79 13.01 19.37
CA GLY A 29 -9.96 14.46 19.24
C GLY A 29 -9.08 15.21 18.23
N ASP A 30 -7.84 14.78 17.99
CA ASP A 30 -6.84 15.56 17.22
C ASP A 30 -6.71 15.15 15.74
N GLY A 31 -7.41 14.09 15.32
CA GLY A 31 -7.33 13.55 13.96
C GLY A 31 -5.97 12.93 13.64
N LEU A 32 -5.80 12.47 12.39
CA LEU A 32 -4.50 11.98 11.89
C LEU A 32 -3.60 13.15 11.52
N SER A 33 -2.34 13.13 11.99
CA SER A 33 -1.32 14.10 11.58
C SER A 33 -0.97 13.95 10.10
N GLU A 34 -0.36 14.97 9.50
CA GLU A 34 0.09 14.93 8.10
C GLU A 34 1.04 13.74 7.84
N GLN A 35 1.96 13.47 8.77
CA GLN A 35 2.91 12.37 8.66
C GLN A 35 2.21 11.00 8.73
N GLN A 36 1.20 10.87 9.59
CA GLN A 36 0.42 9.64 9.72
C GLN A 36 -0.40 9.36 8.45
N ARG A 37 -1.03 10.39 7.89
CA ARG A 37 -1.77 10.30 6.62
C ARG A 37 -0.85 9.88 5.47
N ALA A 38 0.31 10.53 5.36
CA ALA A 38 1.32 10.18 4.36
C ALA A 38 1.79 8.73 4.52
N ALA A 39 2.06 8.28 5.74
CA ALA A 39 2.48 6.91 6.01
C ALA A 39 1.43 5.87 5.62
N ILE A 40 0.15 6.14 5.87
CA ILE A 40 -0.95 5.23 5.48
C ILE A 40 -1.06 5.16 3.96
N ILE A 41 -1.02 6.30 3.26
CA ILE A 41 -1.09 6.34 1.79
C ILE A 41 0.12 5.64 1.17
N GLU A 42 1.32 5.89 1.70
CA GLU A 42 2.57 5.27 1.24
C GLU A 42 2.54 3.75 1.38
N ALA A 43 1.97 3.22 2.48
CA ALA A 43 1.84 1.79 2.69
C ALA A 43 1.00 1.09 1.60
N GLY A 44 0.04 1.81 1.02
CA GLY A 44 -0.79 1.36 -0.09
C GLY A 44 -0.17 1.54 -1.47
N MET A 45 1.04 2.12 -1.58
CA MET A 45 1.67 2.35 -2.88
C MET A 45 1.89 1.03 -3.66
N PRO A 46 1.85 1.11 -5.00
CA PRO A 46 2.06 -0.03 -5.87
C PRO A 46 3.47 -0.60 -5.71
N ALA A 47 3.68 -1.82 -6.23
CA ALA A 47 5.01 -2.43 -6.19
C ALA A 47 6.01 -1.59 -7.00
N MET A 48 7.21 -1.42 -6.46
CA MET A 48 8.29 -0.72 -7.17
C MET A 48 8.98 -1.63 -8.19
N THR A 49 9.53 -1.04 -9.26
CA THR A 49 10.25 -1.76 -10.32
C THR A 49 11.45 -2.55 -9.79
N THR A 50 12.04 -2.12 -8.68
CA THR A 50 13.09 -2.84 -7.95
C THR A 50 12.69 -4.27 -7.58
N SER A 51 11.39 -4.54 -7.35
CA SER A 51 10.91 -5.90 -7.07
C SER A 51 11.15 -6.87 -8.21
N VAL A 52 11.06 -6.41 -9.46
CA VAL A 52 11.34 -7.21 -10.67
C VAL A 52 12.83 -7.52 -10.75
N LEU A 53 13.69 -6.53 -10.49
CA LEU A 53 15.15 -6.72 -10.46
C LEU A 53 15.57 -7.73 -9.37
N LEU A 54 14.93 -7.67 -8.20
CA LEU A 54 15.16 -8.64 -7.12
C LEU A 54 14.67 -10.03 -7.52
N ALA A 55 13.50 -10.13 -8.15
CA ALA A 55 12.97 -11.41 -8.63
C ALA A 55 13.94 -12.09 -9.60
N ASP A 56 14.45 -11.34 -10.59
CA ASP A 56 15.45 -11.82 -11.54
C ASP A 56 16.74 -12.24 -10.83
N ARG A 57 17.25 -11.37 -9.93
CA ARG A 57 18.49 -11.64 -9.18
C ARG A 57 18.44 -12.92 -8.34
N PHE A 58 17.29 -13.21 -7.75
CA PHE A 58 17.07 -14.37 -6.89
C PHE A 58 16.45 -15.58 -7.62
N HIS A 59 16.35 -15.55 -8.96
CA HIS A 59 15.77 -16.61 -9.78
C HIS A 59 14.34 -16.97 -9.36
N LEU A 60 13.56 -15.96 -8.96
CA LEU A 60 12.13 -16.08 -8.70
C LEU A 60 11.35 -15.91 -10.02
N ASP A 61 10.04 -16.09 -9.95
CA ASP A 61 9.14 -15.88 -11.10
C ASP A 61 8.99 -14.37 -11.41
N THR A 62 9.90 -13.88 -12.26
CA THR A 62 9.95 -12.49 -12.72
C THR A 62 8.69 -12.09 -13.49
N GLU A 63 8.06 -13.02 -14.22
CA GLU A 63 6.82 -12.76 -14.97
C GLU A 63 5.66 -12.48 -14.02
N THR A 64 5.49 -13.32 -12.99
CA THR A 64 4.49 -13.12 -11.94
C THR A 64 4.70 -11.80 -11.19
N VAL A 65 5.95 -11.41 -10.92
CA VAL A 65 6.27 -10.14 -10.24
C VAL A 65 6.02 -8.94 -11.15
N ALA A 66 6.30 -9.04 -12.45
CA ALA A 66 5.96 -8.02 -13.42
C ALA A 66 4.44 -7.83 -13.55
N LEU A 67 3.67 -8.93 -13.55
CA LEU A 67 2.20 -8.89 -13.52
C LEU A 67 1.70 -8.23 -12.22
N LEU A 68 2.30 -8.55 -11.07
CA LEU A 68 1.95 -7.94 -9.79
C LEU A 68 2.19 -6.43 -9.83
N LEU A 69 3.34 -5.99 -10.35
CA LEU A 69 3.65 -4.59 -10.57
C LEU A 69 2.56 -3.92 -11.43
N GLY A 70 2.30 -4.44 -12.62
CA GLY A 70 1.29 -3.89 -13.55
C GLY A 70 -0.10 -3.79 -12.94
N TRP A 71 -0.60 -4.87 -12.33
CA TRP A 71 -1.92 -4.86 -11.68
C TRP A 71 -1.97 -3.92 -10.46
N SER A 72 -0.90 -3.87 -9.66
CA SER A 72 -0.85 -2.98 -8.51
C SER A 72 -0.88 -1.52 -8.92
N THR A 73 -0.19 -1.13 -9.99
CA THR A 73 -0.20 0.25 -10.51
C THR A 73 -1.57 0.64 -11.07
N LEU A 74 -2.17 -0.22 -11.90
CA LEU A 74 -3.48 0.05 -12.50
C LEU A 74 -4.57 0.18 -11.43
N LEU A 75 -4.61 -0.76 -10.48
CA LEU A 75 -5.61 -0.75 -9.41
C LEU A 75 -5.37 0.38 -8.40
N PHE A 76 -4.12 0.72 -8.11
CA PHE A 76 -3.81 1.86 -7.25
C PHE A 76 -4.29 3.18 -7.84
N ALA A 77 -4.18 3.39 -9.16
CA ALA A 77 -4.72 4.59 -9.80
C ALA A 77 -6.23 4.77 -9.55
N LEU A 78 -6.97 3.66 -9.45
CA LEU A 78 -8.40 3.65 -9.13
C LEU A 78 -8.66 3.78 -7.61
N LEU A 79 -7.82 3.16 -6.78
CA LEU A 79 -7.99 3.16 -5.32
C LEU A 79 -7.53 4.46 -4.65
N LEU A 80 -6.53 5.14 -5.21
CA LEU A 80 -5.89 6.31 -4.60
C LEU A 80 -6.90 7.41 -4.23
N PRO A 81 -7.85 7.82 -5.09
CA PRO A 81 -8.86 8.81 -4.70
C PRO A 81 -9.70 8.37 -3.49
N GLY A 82 -10.01 7.07 -3.39
CA GLY A 82 -10.75 6.51 -2.27
C GLY A 82 -9.96 6.57 -0.96
N TRP A 83 -8.66 6.26 -1.01
CA TRP A 83 -7.78 6.39 0.16
C TRP A 83 -7.58 7.83 0.59
N VAL A 84 -7.37 8.73 -0.37
CA VAL A 84 -7.23 10.16 -0.08
C VAL A 84 -8.52 10.69 0.55
N TRP A 85 -9.69 10.34 0.03
CA TRP A 85 -10.97 10.76 0.61
C TRP A 85 -11.20 10.19 2.02
N LEU A 86 -10.80 8.95 2.28
CA LEU A 86 -10.97 8.32 3.59
C LEU A 86 -10.05 8.91 4.67
N PHE A 87 -8.87 9.42 4.28
CA PHE A 87 -7.86 9.96 5.20
C PHE A 87 -7.58 11.45 4.98
N SER A 88 -8.45 12.18 4.26
CA SER A 88 -8.49 13.66 4.16
C SER A 88 -9.29 14.24 5.31
#